data_AF-A0A522FVW5-F1
#
_entry.id   AF-A0A522FVW5-F1
#
_cell.length_a   1.000
_cell.length_b   1.000
_cell.length_c   1.000
_cell.angle_alpha   90.00
_cell.angle_beta   90.00
_cell.angle_gamma   90.00
#
_symmetry.space_group_name_H-M   'P 1'
#
loop_
_entity.id
_entity.type
_entity.pdbx_description
1 polymer ?
#
loop_
_entity_poly.entity_id
_entity_poly.type
_entity_poly.pdbx_seq_one_letter_code
_entity_poly.pdbx_strand_id
1 'polypeptide(L)'
;MKTKLFLLIISLIISIGCQDNSTNTNNSNYIIPLALGNYWVYRNDGYDTLGQYHGSYNDTLKIVSEDNIKIGKIYGFINGDLITECMNKSDGFYFIYDYSPQPIESTMVFKYPGFAGEIFNSNFGIANIESTDTLVEVPAGKFHCYKYKINRSFSDRMTQEIYYISPGIGEIYIETLLTYSDNKLDLDLVSKKFLVEYKTN
;
A
#
# COMPACT_ATOMS: atom_id res chain seq x y z
N MET A 1 10.89 52.95 25.62
CA MET A 1 11.46 51.97 24.66
C MET A 1 11.33 50.50 25.10
N LYS A 2 11.30 50.17 26.40
CA LYS A 2 11.23 48.76 26.88
C LYS A 2 9.87 48.06 26.61
N THR A 3 8.77 48.80 26.54
CA THR A 3 7.41 48.25 26.30
C THR A 3 7.15 47.83 24.84
N LYS A 4 7.84 48.43 23.85
CA LYS A 4 7.71 48.04 22.43
C LYS A 4 8.45 46.73 22.11
N LEU A 5 9.51 46.41 22.86
CA LEU A 5 10.27 45.16 22.68
C LEU A 5 9.49 43.94 23.19
N PHE A 6 8.68 44.10 24.25
CA PHE A 6 7.88 43.01 24.82
C PHE A 6 6.74 42.56 23.90
N LEU A 7 6.10 43.49 23.19
CA LEU A 7 5.04 43.17 22.21
C LEU A 7 5.58 42.42 20.98
N LEU A 8 6.84 42.66 20.59
CA LEU A 8 7.45 42.00 19.44
C LEU A 8 7.82 40.54 19.73
N ILE A 9 8.18 40.22 20.99
CA ILE A 9 8.48 38.85 21.42
C ILE A 9 7.20 38.01 21.52
N ILE A 10 6.09 38.59 21.98
CA ILE A 10 4.79 37.90 22.07
C ILE A 10 4.26 37.57 20.67
N SER A 11 4.44 38.45 19.68
CA SER A 11 4.05 38.20 18.28
C SER A 11 4.78 37.02 17.63
N LEU A 12 6.01 36.71 18.07
CA LEU A 12 6.83 35.64 17.47
C LEU A 12 6.46 34.25 18.02
N ILE A 13 5.87 34.19 19.21
CA ILE A 13 5.47 32.93 19.86
C ILE A 13 4.15 32.40 19.27
N ILE A 14 3.28 33.29 18.76
CA ILE A 14 1.96 32.92 18.25
C ILE A 14 2.06 32.28 16.84
N SER A 15 3.17 32.47 16.11
CA SER A 15 3.39 31.90 14.77
C SER A 15 3.88 30.45 14.75
N ILE A 16 4.15 29.81 15.90
CA ILE A 16 4.62 28.42 15.97
C ILE A 16 3.45 27.43 16.20
N GLY A 17 2.22 27.93 16.34
CA GLY A 17 1.08 27.16 16.89
C GLY A 17 0.10 26.53 15.90
N CYS A 18 0.31 26.59 14.59
CA CYS A 18 -0.60 25.98 13.61
C CYS A 18 0.16 25.03 12.69
N GLN A 19 0.51 23.84 13.19
CA GLN A 19 0.57 22.67 12.32
C GLN A 19 -0.84 22.09 12.31
N ASP A 20 -1.60 22.42 11.27
CA ASP A 20 -2.84 21.73 10.93
C ASP A 20 -2.49 20.27 10.64
N ASN A 21 -2.48 19.45 11.69
CA ASN A 21 -2.51 17.99 11.57
C ASN A 21 -3.92 17.58 11.18
N SER A 22 -4.42 18.09 10.05
CA SER A 22 -5.65 17.57 9.46
C SER A 22 -5.37 16.13 9.06
N THR A 23 -5.72 15.20 9.95
CA THR A 23 -5.86 13.78 9.61
C THR A 23 -7.02 13.72 8.62
N ASN A 24 -6.70 13.87 7.34
CA ASN A 24 -7.66 13.68 6.26
C ASN A 24 -8.10 12.22 6.33
N THR A 25 -9.23 11.97 6.99
CA THR A 25 -9.99 10.74 6.83
C THR A 25 -10.51 10.74 5.40
N ASN A 26 -9.71 10.19 4.49
CA ASN A 26 -10.03 10.08 3.08
C ASN A 26 -11.25 9.16 2.92
N ASN A 27 -12.44 9.77 2.82
CA ASN A 27 -13.70 9.09 2.51
C ASN A 27 -13.76 8.73 1.00
N SER A 28 -12.71 8.09 0.50
CA SER A 28 -12.68 7.63 -0.88
C SER A 28 -13.59 6.42 -1.07
N ASN A 29 -14.32 6.38 -2.18
CA ASN A 29 -15.10 5.21 -2.58
C ASN A 29 -14.25 4.09 -3.19
N TYR A 30 -12.94 4.30 -3.32
CA TYR A 30 -11.99 3.33 -3.86
C TYR A 30 -10.72 3.28 -3.00
N ILE A 31 -10.06 2.12 -3.00
CA ILE A 31 -8.87 1.91 -2.20
C ILE A 31 -7.58 2.33 -2.94
N ILE A 32 -7.51 2.11 -4.26
CA ILE A 32 -6.39 2.54 -5.11
C ILE A 32 -6.92 3.45 -6.24
N PRO A 33 -6.51 4.72 -6.36
CA PRO A 33 -6.96 5.62 -7.42
C PRO A 33 -6.31 5.25 -8.77
N LEU A 34 -7.14 5.02 -9.80
CA LEU A 34 -6.69 4.57 -11.13
C LEU A 34 -6.71 5.67 -12.20
N ALA A 35 -6.64 6.94 -11.81
CA ALA A 35 -6.60 8.04 -12.77
C ALA A 35 -5.25 8.09 -13.50
N LEU A 36 -5.28 8.41 -14.79
CA LEU A 36 -4.07 8.55 -15.62
C LEU A 36 -3.07 9.55 -14.99
N GLY A 37 -1.79 9.15 -14.96
CA GLY A 37 -0.71 9.97 -14.41
C GLY A 37 -0.53 9.87 -12.90
N ASN A 38 -1.38 9.09 -12.21
CA ASN A 38 -1.10 8.67 -10.83
C ASN A 38 0.15 7.80 -10.79
N TYR A 39 0.95 7.97 -9.72
CA TYR A 39 2.14 7.15 -9.50
C TYR A 39 2.48 7.00 -8.03
N TRP A 40 3.28 5.98 -7.74
CA TRP A 40 3.83 5.67 -6.42
C TRP A 40 5.28 5.22 -6.57
N VAL A 41 6.19 5.81 -5.82
CA VAL A 41 7.58 5.40 -5.71
C VAL A 41 7.76 4.71 -4.38
N TYR A 42 8.30 3.50 -4.41
CA TYR A 42 8.56 2.68 -3.24
C TYR A 42 10.05 2.43 -3.09
N ARG A 43 10.51 2.31 -1.85
CA ARG A 43 11.80 1.71 -1.54
C ARG A 43 11.54 0.30 -1.02
N ASN A 44 12.24 -0.66 -1.59
CA ASN A 44 12.18 -2.08 -1.25
C ASN A 44 13.47 -2.44 -0.53
N ASP A 45 13.37 -2.77 0.75
CA ASP A 45 14.48 -3.23 1.59
C ASP A 45 14.42 -4.77 1.67
N GLY A 46 15.54 -5.43 1.38
CA GLY A 46 15.66 -6.90 1.43
C GLY A 46 16.46 -7.37 2.64
N TYR A 47 16.11 -8.54 3.16
CA TYR A 47 16.75 -9.16 4.32
C TYR A 47 17.13 -10.61 4.00
N ASP A 48 18.23 -11.10 4.58
CA ASP A 48 18.62 -12.50 4.50
C ASP A 48 17.86 -13.38 5.49
N THR A 49 18.14 -14.69 5.48
CA THR A 49 17.49 -15.66 6.38
C THR A 49 17.91 -15.52 7.85
N LEU A 50 18.87 -14.65 8.16
CA LEU A 50 19.26 -14.27 9.52
C LEU A 50 18.63 -12.94 9.94
N GLY A 51 17.77 -12.36 9.10
CA GLY A 51 17.14 -11.06 9.29
C GLY A 51 18.10 -9.88 9.11
N GLN A 52 19.29 -10.11 8.54
CA GLN A 52 20.25 -9.05 8.29
C GLN A 52 19.89 -8.31 7.00
N TYR A 53 19.95 -6.98 7.05
CA TYR A 53 19.69 -6.13 5.89
C TYR A 53 20.71 -6.40 4.77
N HIS A 54 20.20 -6.69 3.58
CA HIS A 54 21.00 -7.08 2.41
C HIS A 54 21.10 -5.97 1.35
N GLY A 55 20.15 -5.04 1.31
CA GLY A 55 20.18 -3.92 0.37
C GLY A 55 18.81 -3.31 0.13
N SER A 56 18.78 -2.23 -0.66
CA SER A 56 17.57 -1.53 -1.05
C SER A 56 17.58 -1.11 -2.51
N TYR A 57 16.41 -1.05 -3.13
CA TYR A 57 16.22 -0.40 -4.43
C TYR A 57 14.87 0.33 -4.48
N ASN A 58 14.76 1.31 -5.38
CA ASN A 58 13.49 1.99 -5.61
C ASN A 58 12.77 1.37 -6.80
N ASP A 59 11.45 1.24 -6.69
CA ASP A 59 10.55 0.85 -7.79
C ASP A 59 9.43 1.90 -7.92
N THR A 60 8.90 2.08 -9.12
CA THR A 60 7.82 3.03 -9.38
C THR A 60 6.64 2.31 -10.03
N LEU A 61 5.46 2.45 -9.42
CA LEU A 61 4.19 2.07 -10.02
C LEU A 61 3.54 3.28 -10.69
N LYS A 62 3.04 3.14 -11.91
CA LYS A 62 2.32 4.21 -12.63
C LYS A 62 1.06 3.71 -13.29
N ILE A 63 0.04 4.57 -13.34
CA ILE A 63 -1.12 4.39 -14.22
C ILE A 63 -0.80 5.08 -15.56
N VAL A 64 -0.67 4.28 -16.63
CA VAL A 64 -0.25 4.80 -17.95
C VAL A 64 -1.35 4.76 -19.01
N SER A 65 -2.45 4.05 -18.74
CA SER A 65 -3.65 4.10 -19.56
C SER A 65 -4.88 3.92 -18.67
N GLU A 66 -5.96 4.56 -19.08
CA GLU A 66 -7.29 4.40 -18.52
C GLU A 66 -8.26 4.22 -19.69
N ASP A 67 -9.02 3.15 -19.67
CA ASP A 67 -10.10 2.95 -20.65
C ASP A 67 -11.39 3.57 -20.11
N ASN A 68 -12.38 3.82 -20.98
CA ASN A 68 -13.69 4.41 -20.61
C ASN A 68 -14.46 3.61 -19.52
N ILE A 69 -14.00 2.40 -19.18
CA ILE A 69 -14.57 1.51 -18.15
C ILE A 69 -13.80 1.62 -16.81
N LYS A 70 -12.87 2.57 -16.66
CA LYS A 70 -12.01 2.76 -15.47
C LYS A 70 -11.11 1.56 -15.17
N ILE A 71 -10.64 0.91 -16.23
CA ILE A 71 -9.57 -0.09 -16.14
C ILE A 71 -8.26 0.68 -16.14
N GLY A 72 -7.50 0.57 -15.05
CA GLY A 72 -6.15 1.11 -14.96
C GLY A 72 -5.14 0.05 -15.40
N LYS A 73 -4.12 0.45 -16.17
CA LYS A 73 -2.94 -0.40 -16.38
C LYS A 73 -1.83 0.04 -15.44
N ILE A 74 -1.44 -0.84 -14.52
CA ILE A 74 -0.33 -0.60 -13.59
C ILE A 74 0.94 -1.11 -14.24
N TYR A 75 1.95 -0.24 -14.33
CA TYR A 75 3.30 -0.58 -14.75
C TYR A 75 4.24 -0.63 -13.56
N GLY A 76 5.01 -1.71 -13.40
CA GLY A 76 6.14 -1.82 -12.46
C GLY A 76 7.47 -1.78 -13.19
N PHE A 77 8.46 -1.04 -12.67
CA PHE A 77 9.73 -0.78 -13.34
C PHE A 77 10.86 -1.66 -12.80
N ILE A 78 10.72 -2.99 -12.96
CA ILE A 78 11.88 -3.88 -12.92
C ILE A 78 11.90 -4.64 -14.25
N ASN A 79 12.78 -4.21 -15.16
CA ASN A 79 13.01 -4.73 -16.52
C ASN A 79 12.03 -4.29 -17.63
N GLY A 80 11.13 -3.33 -17.38
CA GLY A 80 10.29 -2.72 -18.43
C GLY A 80 9.04 -3.50 -18.81
N ASP A 81 8.85 -4.70 -18.26
CA ASP A 81 7.72 -5.58 -18.55
C ASP A 81 7.00 -5.98 -17.26
N LEU A 82 5.94 -5.24 -16.91
CA LEU A 82 4.72 -5.84 -16.38
C LEU A 82 3.54 -4.88 -16.58
N ILE A 83 2.61 -5.30 -17.44
CA ILE A 83 1.29 -4.68 -17.58
C ILE A 83 0.32 -5.60 -16.84
N THR A 84 -0.13 -5.18 -15.66
CA THR A 84 -1.34 -5.79 -15.09
C THR A 84 -2.50 -4.83 -15.30
N GLU A 85 -3.60 -5.35 -15.80
CA GLU A 85 -4.86 -4.62 -15.84
C GLU A 85 -5.54 -4.74 -14.48
N CYS A 86 -6.14 -3.65 -14.03
CA CYS A 86 -6.81 -3.59 -12.73
C CYS A 86 -8.05 -2.70 -12.77
N MET A 87 -8.97 -2.91 -11.83
CA MET A 87 -10.17 -2.10 -11.70
C MET A 87 -10.61 -1.97 -10.24
N ASN A 88 -11.32 -0.87 -9.94
CA ASN A 88 -12.11 -0.76 -8.72
C ASN A 88 -13.56 -1.19 -9.00
N LYS A 89 -14.07 -2.11 -8.20
CA LYS A 89 -15.49 -2.44 -8.11
C LYS A 89 -16.06 -1.89 -6.80
N SER A 90 -17.37 -1.99 -6.62
CA SER A 90 -18.04 -1.54 -5.39
C SER A 90 -17.61 -2.29 -4.13
N ASP A 91 -17.01 -3.47 -4.27
CA ASP A 91 -16.59 -4.36 -3.18
C ASP A 91 -15.07 -4.56 -3.08
N GLY A 92 -14.27 -3.93 -3.95
CA GLY A 92 -12.83 -3.95 -3.79
C GLY A 92 -12.03 -3.60 -5.04
N PHE A 93 -10.73 -3.78 -4.90
CA PHE A 93 -9.75 -3.65 -5.97
C PHE A 93 -9.43 -5.02 -6.57
N TYR A 94 -9.38 -5.10 -7.89
CA TYR A 94 -9.25 -6.36 -8.64
C TYR A 94 -8.11 -6.27 -9.65
N PHE A 95 -7.44 -7.41 -9.86
CA PHE A 95 -6.66 -7.64 -11.07
C PHE A 95 -7.53 -8.29 -12.14
N ILE A 96 -7.20 -7.97 -13.39
CA ILE A 96 -7.86 -8.48 -14.59
C ILE A 96 -6.83 -9.28 -15.35
N TYR A 97 -7.20 -10.51 -15.69
CA TYR A 97 -6.38 -11.40 -16.50
C TYR A 97 -7.10 -11.67 -17.81
N ASP A 98 -6.51 -11.22 -18.92
CA ASP A 98 -6.94 -11.60 -20.26
C ASP A 98 -6.16 -12.84 -20.71
N TYR A 99 -6.77 -13.99 -20.48
CA TYR A 99 -6.29 -15.26 -21.03
C TYR A 99 -7.06 -15.61 -22.30
N SER A 100 -6.92 -14.84 -23.38
CA SER A 100 -7.48 -15.25 -24.68
C SER A 100 -7.07 -16.70 -25.00
N PRO A 101 -8.01 -17.63 -25.25
CA PRO A 101 -9.41 -17.44 -25.66
C PRO A 101 -10.49 -17.54 -24.55
N GLN A 102 -10.11 -17.62 -23.28
CA GLN A 102 -11.05 -17.73 -22.15
C GLN A 102 -11.71 -16.37 -21.82
N PRO A 103 -12.87 -16.38 -21.11
CA PRO A 103 -13.47 -15.16 -20.60
C PRO A 103 -12.48 -14.38 -19.73
N ILE A 104 -12.59 -13.04 -19.77
CA ILE A 104 -11.85 -12.17 -18.86
C ILE A 104 -12.16 -12.57 -17.42
N GLU A 105 -11.15 -13.04 -16.70
CA GLU A 105 -11.26 -13.33 -15.28
C GLU A 105 -10.75 -12.13 -14.48
N SER A 106 -11.45 -11.83 -13.39
CA SER A 106 -10.98 -10.82 -12.44
C SER A 106 -10.93 -11.43 -11.05
N THR A 107 -9.83 -11.21 -10.34
CA THR A 107 -9.64 -11.72 -8.99
C THR A 107 -9.50 -10.54 -8.02
N MET A 108 -10.20 -10.63 -6.89
CA MET A 108 -10.14 -9.59 -5.86
C MET A 108 -8.74 -9.59 -5.25
N VAL A 109 -8.10 -8.43 -5.17
CA VAL A 109 -6.82 -8.27 -4.50
C VAL A 109 -7.05 -7.78 -3.07
N PHE A 110 -7.80 -6.69 -2.92
CA PHE A 110 -8.16 -6.09 -1.65
C PHE A 110 -9.66 -5.82 -1.59
N LYS A 111 -10.33 -6.36 -0.57
CA LYS A 111 -11.73 -6.03 -0.28
C LYS A 111 -11.83 -4.61 0.27
N TYR A 112 -12.72 -3.80 -0.29
CA TYR A 112 -13.02 -2.45 0.20
C TYR A 112 -14.38 -1.95 -0.32
N PRO A 113 -15.27 -1.43 0.55
CA PRO A 113 -15.16 -1.39 2.01
C PRO A 113 -15.22 -2.80 2.63
N GLY A 114 -14.66 -2.95 3.83
CA GLY A 114 -14.66 -4.21 4.60
C GLY A 114 -14.53 -3.93 6.09
N PHE A 115 -14.67 -4.98 6.91
CA PHE A 115 -14.65 -4.88 8.38
C PHE A 115 -13.47 -5.65 8.98
N ALA A 116 -12.99 -5.20 10.15
CA ALA A 116 -11.96 -5.93 10.88
C ALA A 116 -12.45 -7.35 11.27
N GLY A 117 -11.59 -8.35 11.09
CA GLY A 117 -11.87 -9.77 11.24
C GLY A 117 -12.48 -10.44 10.01
N GLU A 118 -12.79 -9.70 8.95
CA GLU A 118 -13.35 -10.28 7.73
C GLU A 118 -12.30 -11.06 6.94
N ILE A 119 -12.69 -12.26 6.49
CA ILE A 119 -11.85 -13.17 5.70
C ILE A 119 -12.41 -13.25 4.27
N PHE A 120 -11.53 -13.17 3.27
CA PHE A 120 -11.90 -13.29 1.86
C PHE A 120 -10.82 -14.01 1.04
N ASN A 121 -11.21 -14.53 -0.13
CA ASN A 121 -10.27 -15.08 -1.10
C ASN A 121 -9.68 -13.94 -1.92
N SER A 122 -8.41 -13.64 -1.68
CA SER A 122 -7.62 -12.73 -2.49
C SER A 122 -6.95 -13.51 -3.63
N ASN A 123 -6.60 -12.81 -4.71
CA ASN A 123 -5.68 -13.29 -5.74
C ASN A 123 -4.34 -13.78 -5.16
N PHE A 124 -3.99 -13.25 -3.97
CA PHE A 124 -2.77 -13.61 -3.28
C PHE A 124 -2.92 -14.78 -2.29
N GLY A 125 -4.13 -15.26 -2.01
CA GLY A 125 -4.38 -16.33 -1.03
C GLY A 125 -5.55 -16.00 -0.12
N ILE A 126 -5.58 -16.61 1.08
CA ILE A 126 -6.62 -16.28 2.07
C ILE A 126 -6.19 -15.01 2.80
N ALA A 127 -6.99 -13.96 2.66
CA ALA A 127 -6.76 -12.66 3.26
C ALA A 127 -7.68 -12.42 4.46
N ASN A 128 -7.16 -11.78 5.50
CA ASN A 128 -7.89 -11.28 6.66
C ASN A 128 -7.69 -9.77 6.80
N ILE A 129 -8.75 -9.02 7.05
CA ILE A 129 -8.67 -7.60 7.41
C ILE A 129 -8.42 -7.51 8.92
N GLU A 130 -7.18 -7.29 9.36
CA GLU A 130 -6.88 -7.21 10.80
C GLU A 130 -7.36 -5.91 11.44
N SER A 131 -7.31 -4.81 10.68
CA SER A 131 -7.77 -3.48 11.13
C SER A 131 -8.20 -2.65 9.93
N THR A 132 -9.16 -1.76 10.13
CA THR A 132 -9.60 -0.77 9.12
C THR A 132 -9.02 0.62 9.39
N ASP A 133 -8.31 0.80 10.51
CA ASP A 133 -7.72 2.08 10.90
C ASP A 133 -6.42 1.86 11.68
N THR A 134 -5.30 1.79 10.94
CA THR A 134 -3.95 1.72 11.51
C THR A 134 -3.13 2.91 11.02
N LEU A 135 -2.61 3.71 11.95
CA LEU A 135 -1.71 4.81 11.60
C LEU A 135 -0.32 4.26 11.23
N VAL A 136 0.11 4.50 10.00
CA VAL A 136 1.41 4.09 9.46
C VAL A 136 2.21 5.34 9.09
N GLU A 137 3.48 5.37 9.51
CA GLU A 137 4.42 6.45 9.19
C GLU A 137 5.52 5.91 8.26
N VAL A 138 5.66 6.52 7.09
CA VAL A 138 6.65 6.22 6.04
C VAL A 138 7.26 7.52 5.54
N PRO A 139 8.34 7.50 4.71
CA PRO A 139 8.94 8.73 4.21
C PRO A 139 7.96 9.67 3.49
N ALA A 140 6.93 9.13 2.83
CA ALA A 140 5.87 9.92 2.18
C ALA A 140 4.90 10.63 3.15
N GLY A 141 4.90 10.29 4.44
CA GLY A 141 4.01 10.89 5.45
C GLY A 141 3.35 9.88 6.40
N LYS A 142 2.24 10.31 7.00
CA LYS A 142 1.42 9.52 7.94
C LYS A 142 0.07 9.21 7.32
N PHE A 143 -0.35 7.95 7.38
CA PHE A 143 -1.55 7.45 6.69
C PHE A 143 -2.37 6.55 7.59
N HIS A 144 -3.70 6.71 7.56
CA HIS A 144 -4.64 5.77 8.17
C HIS A 144 -4.93 4.65 7.17
N CYS A 145 -4.56 3.43 7.53
CA CYS A 145 -4.53 2.29 6.63
C CYS A 145 -5.45 1.16 7.09
N TYR A 146 -6.03 0.45 6.12
CA TYR A 146 -6.47 -0.93 6.29
C TYR A 146 -5.23 -1.82 6.39
N LYS A 147 -5.21 -2.72 7.38
CA LYS A 147 -4.18 -3.72 7.56
C LYS A 147 -4.71 -5.07 7.11
N TYR A 148 -4.22 -5.56 5.98
CA TYR A 148 -4.54 -6.90 5.47
C TYR A 148 -3.40 -7.86 5.79
N LYS A 149 -3.76 -9.08 6.18
CA LYS A 149 -2.84 -10.19 6.35
C LYS A 149 -3.22 -11.28 5.38
N ILE A 150 -2.32 -11.62 4.46
CA ILE A 150 -2.55 -12.61 3.43
C ILE A 150 -1.61 -13.78 3.65
N ASN A 151 -2.16 -14.98 3.78
CA ASN A 151 -1.38 -16.21 3.89
C ASN A 151 -1.45 -16.97 2.57
N ARG A 152 -0.31 -17.42 2.07
CA ARG A 152 -0.18 -18.25 0.89
C ARG A 152 0.70 -19.45 1.22
N SER A 153 0.15 -20.64 0.99
CA SER A 153 0.86 -21.90 1.18
C SER A 153 1.31 -22.45 -0.16
N PHE A 154 2.57 -22.83 -0.24
CA PHE A 154 3.17 -23.57 -1.34
C PHE A 154 3.55 -24.98 -0.85
N SER A 155 4.02 -25.84 -1.75
CA SER A 155 4.42 -27.22 -1.41
C SER A 155 5.56 -27.30 -0.40
N ASP A 156 6.47 -26.33 -0.41
CA ASP A 156 7.75 -26.33 0.32
C ASP A 156 7.91 -25.14 1.29
N ARG A 157 6.97 -24.18 1.26
CA ARG A 157 7.06 -22.94 2.04
C ARG A 157 5.70 -22.29 2.27
N MET A 158 5.64 -21.45 3.29
CA MET A 158 4.50 -20.57 3.54
C MET A 158 4.99 -19.12 3.53
N THR A 159 4.26 -18.28 2.80
CA THR A 159 4.49 -16.83 2.79
C THR A 159 3.33 -16.15 3.49
N GLN A 160 3.64 -15.13 4.26
CA GLN A 160 2.68 -14.22 4.85
C GLN A 160 3.04 -12.80 4.42
N GLU A 161 2.08 -12.10 3.86
CA GLU A 161 2.22 -10.71 3.45
C GLU A 161 1.28 -9.85 4.28
N ILE A 162 1.83 -8.78 4.84
CA ILE A 162 1.07 -7.80 5.62
C ILE A 162 1.04 -6.51 4.82
N TYR A 163 -0.12 -6.18 4.28
CA TYR A 163 -0.34 -5.00 3.48
C TYR A 163 -1.01 -3.90 4.31
N TYR A 164 -0.51 -2.68 4.18
CA TYR A 164 -1.12 -1.48 4.72
C TYR A 164 -1.56 -0.59 3.57
N ILE A 165 -2.86 -0.49 3.36
CA ILE A 165 -3.44 0.21 2.21
C ILE A 165 -4.31 1.36 2.72
N SER A 166 -4.02 2.59 2.29
CA SER A 166 -4.79 3.79 2.65
C SER A 166 -5.84 4.08 1.59
N PRO A 167 -7.14 4.18 1.93
CA PRO A 167 -8.18 4.55 0.99
C PRO A 167 -7.87 5.84 0.23
N GLY A 168 -8.11 5.83 -1.08
CA GLY A 168 -7.84 6.97 -1.96
C GLY A 168 -6.36 7.23 -2.28
N ILE A 169 -5.43 6.49 -1.67
CA ILE A 169 -4.00 6.60 -1.96
C ILE A 169 -3.47 5.28 -2.52
N GLY A 170 -3.79 4.16 -1.90
CA GLY A 170 -3.33 2.84 -2.27
C GLY A 170 -2.31 2.28 -1.28
N GLU A 171 -1.36 1.51 -1.80
CA GLU A 171 -0.38 0.78 -0.97
C GLU A 171 0.60 1.76 -0.30
N ILE A 172 0.70 1.66 1.03
CA ILE A 172 1.58 2.50 1.85
C ILE A 172 2.80 1.71 2.33
N TYR A 173 2.57 0.47 2.76
CA TYR A 173 3.60 -0.39 3.34
C TYR A 173 3.27 -1.88 3.15
N ILE A 174 4.30 -2.69 2.91
CA ILE A 174 4.22 -4.16 2.88
C ILE A 174 5.35 -4.73 3.73
N GLU A 175 5.02 -5.77 4.52
CA GLU A 175 5.99 -6.71 5.07
C GLU A 175 5.77 -8.09 4.47
N THR A 176 6.84 -8.73 4.00
CA THR A 176 6.80 -10.12 3.54
C THR A 176 7.60 -10.98 4.51
N LEU A 177 6.92 -11.99 5.02
CA LEU A 177 7.43 -13.00 5.94
C LEU A 177 7.41 -14.36 5.24
N LEU A 178 8.44 -15.18 5.44
CA LEU A 178 8.61 -16.48 4.79
C LEU A 178 9.02 -17.54 5.82
N THR A 179 8.46 -18.75 5.70
CA THR A 179 8.97 -19.93 6.39
C THR A 179 9.03 -21.13 5.45
N TYR A 180 9.98 -22.02 5.68
CA TYR A 180 10.17 -23.25 4.92
C TYR A 180 9.61 -24.44 5.71
N SER A 181 9.08 -25.44 5.02
CA SER A 181 8.34 -26.58 5.60
C SER A 181 9.10 -27.42 6.63
N ASP A 182 10.39 -27.18 6.83
CA ASP A 182 11.25 -27.94 7.74
C ASP A 182 11.06 -27.47 9.20
N ASN A 183 9.90 -27.79 9.79
CA ASN A 183 9.61 -27.75 11.24
C ASN A 183 9.86 -26.42 11.99
N LYS A 184 10.18 -25.32 11.31
CA LYS A 184 10.26 -24.00 11.94
C LYS A 184 8.87 -23.37 11.99
N LEU A 185 8.41 -23.09 13.20
CA LEU A 185 7.16 -22.35 13.44
C LEU A 185 7.32 -20.84 13.23
N ASP A 186 8.56 -20.36 13.16
CA ASP A 186 8.86 -18.94 13.03
C ASP A 186 8.94 -18.53 11.55
N LEU A 187 8.36 -17.36 11.25
CA LEU A 187 8.45 -16.73 9.95
C LEU A 187 9.61 -15.73 9.95
N ASP A 188 10.51 -15.84 8.98
CA ASP A 188 11.63 -14.94 8.78
C ASP A 188 11.18 -13.73 7.94
N LEU A 189 11.54 -12.51 8.36
CA LEU A 189 11.33 -11.31 7.56
C LEU A 189 12.27 -11.32 6.36
N VAL A 190 11.71 -11.26 5.15
CA VAL A 190 12.50 -11.30 3.90
C VAL A 190 12.49 -9.97 3.15
N SER A 191 11.44 -9.16 3.28
CA SER A 191 11.40 -7.84 2.66
C SER A 191 10.44 -6.87 3.34
N LYS A 192 10.73 -5.58 3.14
CA LYS A 192 9.87 -4.46 3.46
C LYS A 192 9.76 -3.54 2.25
N LYS A 193 8.57 -3.02 1.99
CA LYS A 193 8.32 -2.03 0.93
C LYS A 193 7.53 -0.88 1.53
N PHE A 194 8.02 0.35 1.44
CA PHE A 194 7.28 1.53 1.94
C PHE A 194 7.25 2.63 0.88
N LEU A 195 6.17 3.40 0.93
CA LEU A 195 5.93 4.53 0.06
C LEU A 195 6.89 5.68 0.39
N VAL A 196 7.60 6.15 -0.64
CA VAL A 196 8.55 7.26 -0.56
C VAL A 196 7.96 8.53 -1.14
N GLU A 197 7.26 8.40 -2.27
CA GLU A 197 6.67 9.52 -2.99
C GLU A 197 5.43 9.03 -3.72
N TYR A 198 4.42 9.87 -3.89
CA TYR A 198 3.26 9.55 -4.70
C TYR A 198 2.60 10.79 -5.29
N LYS A 199 1.79 10.56 -6.32
CA LYS A 199 0.86 11.53 -6.87
C LYS A 199 -0.46 10.84 -7.17
N THR A 200 -1.54 11.40 -6.63
CA THR A 200 -2.92 10.96 -6.87
C THR A 200 -3.77 12.18 -7.17
N ASN A 201 -4.52 12.15 -8.28
CA ASN A 201 -5.46 13.20 -8.67
C ASN A 201 -6.85 13.01 -8.05
#